data_AF-A0A8H5HJS5-F1
#
_entry.id   AF-A0A8H5HJS5-F1
#
_cell.length_a   1.000
_cell.length_b   1.000
_cell.length_c   1.000
_cell.angle_alpha   90.00
_cell.angle_beta   90.00
_cell.angle_gamma   90.00
#
_symmetry.space_group_name_H-M   'P 1'
#
loop_
_entity.id
_entity.type
_entity.pdbx_description
1 polymer ?
#
loop_
_entity_poly.entity_id
_entity_poly.type
_entity_poly.pdbx_seq_one_letter_code
_entity_poly.pdbx_strand_id
1 'polypeptide(L)'
;MATAMHAAHHAIALANAAAALRRGEPLDGTQDQMCLACYSFEEPGKKLFQCSGCKVALYCSEKCATMHWKGINGLEGHRDVCKDLKAANLRTPEMQAIAKQFPWTQLEKDGTYTFEPFLTLNGLLGSGPEFGWWSQIPCCADDSRYVSGFLLLEDEYLREDVGWRLRSDHVPWLDFDLALGIATPPNAPPPQEHSWKKYYAWRNLPMESVAMLLLQWPLSVYRLLHLLGLASVPLDSNERRHLTVHLLGVEKELDALPVFGELALLLPNTDLDLVLFGPGVSKLTAKAQARPSCIASRPFVYTYKAPKVAGGGTIRIELSRAGIFYDSLNFPALRREKPDALLALNAFFPTNSEWRAVAFASRALGIPFALTDICETTLRSDVRLLLTRLPILQIVEWPMVILTEPEQRRVHRADRVESYAIDMNPFMTIGPMPQATRIGPISYNGFTLVVTPGRAVAG
;
A
#
# COMPACT_ATOMS: atom_id res chain seq x y z
N MET A 1 -24.56 -19.63 -8.85
CA MET A 1 -24.70 -19.42 -10.31
C MET A 1 -24.32 -17.99 -10.72
N ALA A 2 -24.84 -16.94 -10.08
CA ALA A 2 -24.53 -15.54 -10.42
C ALA A 2 -23.03 -15.15 -10.30
N THR A 3 -22.34 -15.58 -9.25
CA THR A 3 -20.88 -15.35 -9.07
C THR A 3 -20.03 -16.06 -10.12
N ALA A 4 -20.37 -17.30 -10.47
CA ALA A 4 -19.70 -18.05 -11.54
C ALA A 4 -19.92 -17.42 -12.93
N MET A 5 -21.12 -16.91 -13.21
CA MET A 5 -21.41 -16.18 -14.46
C MET A 5 -20.67 -14.83 -14.52
N HIS A 6 -20.59 -14.10 -13.40
CA HIS A 6 -19.86 -12.84 -13.31
C HIS A 6 -18.34 -13.03 -13.46
N ALA A 7 -17.77 -14.08 -12.84
CA ALA A 7 -16.37 -14.45 -13.00
C ALA A 7 -16.01 -14.79 -14.45
N ALA A 8 -16.88 -15.54 -15.14
CA ALA A 8 -16.69 -15.85 -16.56
C ALA A 8 -16.75 -14.59 -17.43
N HIS A 9 -17.68 -13.67 -17.17
CA HIS A 9 -17.77 -12.39 -17.89
C HIS A 9 -16.53 -11.51 -17.68
N HIS A 10 -16.00 -11.41 -16.47
CA HIS A 10 -14.81 -10.61 -16.18
C HIS A 10 -13.55 -11.22 -16.82
N ALA A 11 -13.36 -12.54 -16.74
CA ALA A 11 -12.25 -13.22 -17.41
C ALA A 11 -12.30 -13.06 -18.94
N ILE A 12 -13.49 -13.16 -19.53
CA ILE A 12 -13.71 -12.91 -20.97
C ILE A 12 -13.39 -11.46 -21.32
N ALA A 13 -13.79 -10.48 -20.50
CA ALA A 13 -13.49 -9.07 -20.73
C ALA A 13 -11.98 -8.80 -20.74
N LEU A 14 -11.23 -9.36 -19.77
CA LEU A 14 -9.77 -9.24 -19.72
C LEU A 14 -9.09 -9.95 -20.90
N ALA A 15 -9.57 -11.14 -21.28
CA ALA A 15 -9.04 -11.87 -22.44
C ALA A 15 -9.27 -11.10 -23.76
N ASN A 16 -10.46 -10.51 -23.92
CA ASN A 16 -10.78 -9.66 -25.07
C ASN A 16 -9.91 -8.40 -25.08
N ALA A 17 -9.70 -7.79 -23.92
CA ALA A 17 -8.83 -6.63 -23.77
C ALA A 17 -7.39 -6.95 -24.17
N ALA A 18 -6.83 -8.04 -23.63
CA ALA A 18 -5.49 -8.51 -24.01
C ALA A 18 -5.37 -8.82 -25.52
N ALA A 19 -6.42 -9.40 -26.13
CA ALA A 19 -6.44 -9.66 -27.56
C ALA A 19 -6.47 -8.38 -28.41
N ALA A 20 -7.18 -7.34 -27.98
CA ALA A 20 -7.19 -6.03 -28.65
C ALA A 20 -5.83 -5.33 -28.55
N LEU A 21 -5.19 -5.37 -27.38
CA LEU A 21 -3.82 -4.89 -27.18
C LEU A 21 -2.82 -5.56 -28.13
N ARG A 22 -2.92 -6.88 -28.34
CA ARG A 22 -2.09 -7.60 -29.34
C ARG A 22 -2.28 -7.06 -30.75
N ARG A 23 -3.46 -6.58 -31.09
CA ARG A 23 -3.79 -5.99 -32.40
C ARG A 23 -3.43 -4.51 -32.49
N GLY A 24 -2.90 -3.91 -31.43
CA GLY A 24 -2.64 -2.47 -31.36
C GLY A 24 -3.91 -1.62 -31.32
N GLU A 25 -5.05 -2.23 -30.96
CA GLU A 25 -6.31 -1.52 -30.84
C GLU A 25 -6.31 -0.71 -29.53
N PRO A 26 -6.80 0.56 -29.56
CA PRO A 26 -6.98 1.30 -28.34
C PRO A 26 -8.05 0.60 -27.50
N LEU A 27 -7.71 0.28 -26.25
CA LEU A 27 -8.74 0.00 -25.25
C LEU A 27 -9.18 1.31 -24.62
N ASP A 28 -10.48 1.39 -24.39
CA ASP A 28 -11.06 2.37 -23.50
C ASP A 28 -11.85 1.60 -22.46
N GLY A 29 -11.20 1.33 -21.33
CA GLY A 29 -11.76 0.66 -20.16
C GLY A 29 -12.36 1.63 -19.15
N THR A 30 -12.60 2.89 -19.56
CA THR A 30 -13.17 3.93 -18.70
C THR A 30 -14.38 3.36 -17.94
N GLN A 31 -14.28 3.37 -16.62
CA GLN A 31 -15.35 2.88 -15.76
C GLN A 31 -16.57 3.79 -15.86
N ASP A 32 -17.77 3.20 -15.93
CA ASP A 32 -19.01 3.96 -15.91
C ASP A 32 -19.06 4.85 -14.66
N GLN A 33 -19.28 6.14 -14.89
CA GLN A 33 -19.26 7.15 -13.85
C GLN A 33 -20.58 7.14 -13.08
N MET A 34 -20.52 7.42 -11.78
CA MET A 34 -21.69 7.43 -10.90
C MET A 34 -21.95 8.82 -10.34
N CYS A 35 -23.24 9.14 -10.19
CA CYS A 35 -23.67 10.31 -9.43
C CYS A 35 -23.24 10.16 -7.96
N LEU A 36 -22.47 11.12 -7.44
CA LEU A 36 -21.94 11.07 -6.07
C LEU A 36 -23.03 11.20 -5.00
N ALA A 37 -24.23 11.65 -5.37
CA ALA A 37 -25.34 11.82 -4.43
C ALA A 37 -26.27 10.61 -4.34
N CYS A 38 -26.57 9.96 -5.47
CA CYS A 38 -27.57 8.88 -5.55
C CYS A 38 -27.00 7.54 -6.02
N TYR A 39 -25.71 7.49 -6.35
CA TYR A 39 -25.00 6.30 -6.82
C TYR A 39 -25.60 5.65 -8.07
N SER A 40 -26.42 6.39 -8.83
CA SER A 40 -26.88 5.93 -10.14
C SER A 40 -25.75 6.13 -11.16
N PHE A 41 -25.52 5.11 -11.99
CA PHE A 41 -24.60 5.19 -13.12
C PHE A 41 -25.07 6.19 -14.17
N GLU A 42 -24.12 6.72 -14.94
CA GLU A 42 -24.37 7.52 -16.12
C GLU A 42 -25.23 6.73 -17.12
N GLU A 43 -26.36 7.29 -17.55
CA GLU A 43 -27.19 6.68 -18.58
C GLU A 43 -26.61 6.95 -19.97
N PRO A 44 -26.71 6.00 -20.93
CA PRO A 44 -26.24 6.22 -22.29
C PRO A 44 -26.78 7.52 -22.89
N GLY A 45 -25.87 8.41 -23.32
CA GLY A 45 -26.21 9.70 -23.91
C GLY A 45 -26.52 10.83 -22.92
N LYS A 46 -26.50 10.60 -21.60
CA LYS A 46 -26.74 11.63 -20.58
C LYS A 46 -25.52 11.83 -19.67
N LYS A 47 -24.65 12.77 -20.05
CA LYS A 47 -23.47 13.12 -19.27
C LYS A 47 -23.81 13.65 -17.88
N LEU A 48 -23.05 13.20 -16.87
CA LEU A 48 -23.14 13.74 -15.53
C LEU A 48 -22.62 15.19 -15.47
N PHE A 49 -23.25 16.02 -14.66
CA PHE A 49 -22.84 17.39 -14.37
C PHE A 49 -21.68 17.39 -13.39
N GLN A 50 -20.57 18.01 -13.79
CA GLN A 50 -19.40 18.17 -12.94
C GLN A 50 -19.50 19.43 -12.09
N CYS A 51 -19.15 19.33 -10.80
CA CYS A 51 -19.03 20.48 -9.92
C CYS A 51 -18.00 21.49 -10.47
N SER A 52 -18.42 22.73 -10.66
CA SER A 52 -17.58 23.79 -11.23
C SER A 52 -16.43 24.21 -10.31
N GLY A 53 -16.59 24.04 -8.99
CA GLY A 53 -15.59 24.42 -7.98
C GLY A 53 -14.41 23.44 -7.90
N CYS A 54 -14.70 22.16 -7.64
CA CYS A 54 -13.64 21.15 -7.46
C CYS A 54 -13.22 20.45 -8.75
N LYS A 55 -14.09 20.40 -9.78
CA LYS A 55 -13.90 19.61 -11.01
C LYS A 55 -13.79 18.09 -10.79
N VAL A 56 -14.23 17.61 -9.63
CA VAL A 56 -14.19 16.18 -9.25
C VAL A 56 -15.59 15.60 -9.19
N ALA A 57 -16.44 16.12 -8.29
CA ALA A 57 -17.77 15.56 -8.03
C ALA A 57 -18.69 15.61 -9.25
N LEU A 58 -19.38 14.49 -9.52
CA LEU A 58 -20.31 14.31 -10.64
C LEU A 58 -21.75 14.07 -10.14
N TYR A 59 -22.74 14.63 -10.84
CA TYR A 59 -24.15 14.54 -10.46
C TYR A 59 -25.05 14.31 -11.68
N CYS A 60 -26.13 13.54 -11.51
CA CYS A 60 -27.12 13.37 -12.58
C CYS A 60 -28.08 14.57 -12.71
N SER A 61 -28.16 15.44 -11.69
CA SER A 61 -29.08 16.59 -11.66
C SER A 61 -28.67 17.64 -10.63
N GLU A 62 -29.18 18.86 -10.79
CA GLU A 62 -29.05 19.94 -9.80
C GLU A 62 -29.64 19.56 -8.43
N LYS A 63 -30.73 18.77 -8.43
CA LYS A 63 -31.32 18.23 -7.19
C LYS A 63 -30.31 17.37 -6.43
N CYS A 64 -29.62 16.47 -7.12
CA CYS A 64 -28.57 15.64 -6.53
C CYS A 64 -27.38 16.48 -6.05
N ALA A 65 -26.95 17.47 -6.84
CA ALA A 65 -25.88 18.39 -6.44
C ALA A 65 -26.24 19.16 -5.16
N THR A 66 -27.46 19.70 -5.06
CA THR A 66 -27.94 20.47 -3.91
C THR A 66 -28.09 19.60 -2.66
N MET A 67 -28.59 18.37 -2.82
CA MET A 67 -28.72 17.41 -1.74
C MET A 67 -27.35 17.05 -1.16
N HIS A 68 -26.39 16.69 -2.02
CA HIS A 68 -25.04 16.36 -1.57
C HIS A 68 -24.28 17.59 -1.04
N TRP A 69 -24.54 18.78 -1.57
CA TRP A 69 -23.93 20.03 -1.10
C TRP A 69 -24.15 20.29 0.39
N LYS A 70 -25.37 20.08 0.88
CA LYS A 70 -25.75 20.37 2.27
C LYS A 70 -25.31 19.29 3.26
N GLY A 71 -25.08 18.06 2.79
CA GLY A 71 -24.92 16.88 3.65
C GLY A 71 -26.27 16.32 4.12
N ILE A 72 -26.26 15.15 4.76
CA ILE A 72 -27.46 14.45 5.27
C ILE A 72 -27.35 14.37 6.79
N ASN A 73 -28.40 14.78 7.52
CA ASN A 73 -28.54 14.60 8.98
C ASN A 73 -27.32 15.07 9.82
N GLY A 74 -26.69 16.19 9.44
CA GLY A 74 -25.54 16.73 10.16
C GLY A 74 -24.20 16.07 9.82
N LEU A 75 -24.17 15.12 8.88
CA LEU A 75 -22.94 14.64 8.25
C LEU A 75 -22.39 15.71 7.29
N GLU A 76 -21.07 15.74 7.12
CA GLU A 76 -20.39 16.63 6.18
C GLU A 76 -20.95 16.47 4.77
N GLY A 77 -21.24 17.59 4.12
CA GLY A 77 -21.68 17.64 2.73
C GLY A 77 -20.53 17.97 1.79
N HIS A 78 -20.79 17.92 0.48
CA HIS A 78 -19.80 18.31 -0.52
C HIS A 78 -19.22 19.71 -0.26
N ARG A 79 -20.01 20.65 0.28
CA ARG A 79 -19.53 22.01 0.57
C ARG A 79 -18.32 22.04 1.51
N ASP A 80 -18.24 21.07 2.43
CA ASP A 80 -17.24 21.01 3.49
C ASP A 80 -15.91 20.47 2.93
N VAL A 81 -15.99 19.54 1.96
CA VAL A 81 -14.83 18.88 1.32
C VAL A 81 -14.49 19.39 -0.08
N CYS A 82 -15.28 20.30 -0.67
CA CYS A 82 -15.09 20.76 -2.05
C CYS A 82 -13.71 21.39 -2.30
N LYS A 83 -13.19 22.13 -1.31
CA LYS A 83 -11.84 22.71 -1.38
C LYS A 83 -10.75 21.66 -1.35
N ASP A 84 -10.90 20.64 -0.50
CA ASP A 84 -9.92 19.55 -0.38
C ASP A 84 -9.94 18.68 -1.64
N LEU A 85 -11.11 18.38 -2.19
CA LEU A 85 -11.27 17.72 -3.48
C LEU A 85 -10.58 18.50 -4.61
N LYS A 86 -10.70 19.83 -4.62
CA LYS A 86 -10.02 20.67 -5.60
C LYS A 86 -8.50 20.55 -5.45
N ALA A 87 -7.98 20.60 -4.22
CA ALA A 87 -6.56 20.47 -3.95
C ALA A 87 -6.01 19.10 -4.35
N ALA A 88 -6.71 18.02 -3.98
CA ALA A 88 -6.35 16.66 -4.37
C ALA A 88 -6.36 16.48 -5.90
N ASN A 89 -7.32 17.10 -6.60
CA ASN A 89 -7.39 17.03 -8.07
C ASN A 89 -6.17 17.64 -8.77
N LEU A 90 -5.47 18.58 -8.13
CA LEU A 90 -4.24 19.17 -8.65
C LEU A 90 -3.07 18.17 -8.68
N ARG A 91 -3.19 17.03 -8.00
CA ARG A 91 -2.20 15.93 -8.06
C ARG A 91 -2.30 15.09 -9.33
N THR A 92 -3.37 15.25 -10.11
CA THR A 92 -3.58 14.45 -11.33
C THR A 92 -2.39 14.50 -12.29
N PRO A 93 -1.84 15.67 -12.68
CA PRO A 93 -0.70 15.72 -13.59
C PRO A 93 0.56 15.07 -13.03
N GLU A 94 0.79 15.18 -11.71
CA GLU A 94 1.93 14.55 -11.02
C GLU A 94 1.81 13.02 -11.07
N MET A 95 0.62 12.47 -10.79
CA MET A 95 0.37 11.03 -10.91
C MET A 95 0.53 10.52 -12.35
N GLN A 96 -0.04 11.23 -13.32
CA GLN A 96 0.10 10.90 -14.74
C GLN A 96 1.58 10.95 -15.18
N ALA A 97 2.38 11.86 -14.62
CA ALA A 97 3.81 11.94 -14.92
C ALA A 97 4.57 10.71 -14.41
N ILE A 98 4.12 10.06 -13.34
CA ILE A 98 4.65 8.77 -12.88
C ILE A 98 4.24 7.64 -13.83
N ALA A 99 2.96 7.57 -14.23
CA ALA A 99 2.48 6.55 -15.16
C ALA A 99 3.22 6.60 -16.51
N LYS A 100 3.39 7.80 -17.08
CA LYS A 100 4.10 8.04 -18.36
C LYS A 100 5.57 7.61 -18.37
N GLN A 101 6.16 7.28 -17.23
CA GLN A 101 7.53 6.74 -17.19
C GLN A 101 7.58 5.32 -17.77
N PHE A 102 6.46 4.60 -17.78
CA PHE A 102 6.38 3.20 -18.15
C PHE A 102 5.66 3.01 -19.50
N PRO A 103 6.31 2.41 -20.50
CA PRO A 103 5.78 2.33 -21.87
C PRO A 103 4.61 1.35 -22.04
N TRP A 104 4.40 0.46 -21.07
CA TRP A 104 3.31 -0.52 -21.06
C TRP A 104 2.01 0.00 -20.43
N THR A 105 2.01 1.22 -19.91
CA THR A 105 0.81 1.83 -19.33
C THR A 105 -0.14 2.31 -20.41
N GLN A 106 -1.43 2.21 -20.15
CA GLN A 106 -2.47 2.61 -21.09
C GLN A 106 -3.22 3.83 -20.56
N LEU A 107 -3.25 4.91 -21.35
CA LEU A 107 -4.04 6.11 -21.06
C LEU A 107 -5.47 5.93 -21.58
N GLU A 108 -6.43 6.05 -20.68
CA GLU A 108 -7.86 6.01 -20.96
C GLU A 108 -8.41 7.39 -21.38
N LYS A 109 -9.59 7.43 -22.01
CA LYS A 109 -10.18 8.69 -22.51
C LYS A 109 -10.47 9.70 -21.41
N ASP A 110 -10.68 9.23 -20.19
CA ASP A 110 -10.99 10.06 -19.04
C ASP A 110 -9.73 10.61 -18.30
N GLY A 111 -8.54 10.29 -18.80
CA GLY A 111 -7.26 10.70 -18.24
C GLY A 111 -6.68 9.75 -17.19
N THR A 112 -7.31 8.60 -16.95
CA THR A 112 -6.82 7.56 -16.04
C THR A 112 -5.91 6.56 -16.75
N TYR A 113 -5.25 5.70 -15.98
CA TYR A 113 -4.34 4.69 -16.47
C TYR A 113 -4.71 3.30 -15.96
N THR A 114 -4.64 2.31 -16.84
CA THR A 114 -4.84 0.89 -16.53
C THR A 114 -3.61 0.06 -16.87
N PHE A 115 -3.52 -1.14 -16.28
CA PHE A 115 -2.43 -2.08 -16.52
C PHE A 115 -2.84 -3.56 -16.47
N GLU A 116 -4.04 -3.91 -15.99
CA GLU A 116 -4.50 -5.31 -15.96
C GLU A 116 -4.54 -5.97 -17.34
N PRO A 117 -4.94 -5.28 -18.43
CA PRO A 117 -4.87 -5.87 -19.76
C PRO A 117 -3.45 -6.26 -20.17
N PHE A 118 -2.44 -5.46 -19.77
CA PHE A 118 -1.02 -5.77 -20.02
C PHE A 118 -0.56 -6.98 -19.19
N LEU A 119 -0.95 -7.08 -17.91
CA LEU A 119 -0.63 -8.26 -17.10
C LEU A 119 -1.27 -9.53 -17.67
N THR A 120 -2.51 -9.44 -18.15
CA THR A 120 -3.22 -10.55 -18.82
C THR A 120 -2.47 -11.00 -20.08
N LEU A 121 -2.06 -10.03 -20.91
CA LEU A 121 -1.30 -10.28 -22.13
C LEU A 121 -0.01 -11.07 -21.87
N ASN A 122 0.66 -10.78 -20.75
CA ASN A 122 1.91 -11.41 -20.34
C ASN A 122 1.72 -12.65 -19.44
N GLY A 123 0.47 -13.11 -19.24
CA GLY A 123 0.17 -14.30 -18.43
C GLY A 123 0.49 -14.14 -16.94
N LEU A 124 0.49 -12.90 -16.44
CA LEU A 124 0.79 -12.55 -15.05
C LEU A 124 -0.48 -12.32 -14.22
N LEU A 125 -1.63 -12.06 -14.84
CA LEU A 125 -2.89 -11.82 -14.11
C LEU A 125 -3.63 -13.13 -13.86
N GLY A 126 -3.79 -13.51 -12.60
CA GLY A 126 -4.58 -14.67 -12.18
C GLY A 126 -4.42 -15.02 -10.71
N SER A 127 -4.85 -16.22 -10.34
CA SER A 127 -4.83 -16.74 -8.97
C SER A 127 -4.25 -18.15 -8.96
N GLY A 128 -3.30 -18.43 -8.07
CA GLY A 128 -2.73 -19.76 -7.89
C GLY A 128 -1.20 -19.80 -8.06
N PRO A 129 -0.55 -20.92 -7.70
CA PRO A 129 0.91 -21.07 -7.75
C PRO A 129 1.51 -20.81 -9.13
N GLU A 130 0.76 -21.09 -10.20
CA GLU A 130 1.18 -20.88 -11.58
C GLU A 130 1.39 -19.39 -11.91
N PHE A 131 0.85 -18.46 -11.11
CA PHE A 131 1.07 -17.02 -11.25
C PHE A 131 2.22 -16.50 -10.39
N GLY A 132 2.91 -17.36 -9.65
CA GLY A 132 4.01 -16.95 -8.78
C GLY A 132 3.59 -15.86 -7.79
N TRP A 133 4.39 -14.80 -7.68
CA TRP A 133 4.11 -13.66 -6.81
C TRP A 133 3.09 -12.67 -7.37
N TRP A 134 2.54 -12.96 -8.55
CA TRP A 134 1.46 -12.18 -9.17
C TRP A 134 0.08 -12.74 -8.86
N SER A 135 -0.01 -13.83 -8.09
CA SER A 135 -1.29 -14.39 -7.67
C SER A 135 -2.10 -13.31 -6.94
N GLN A 136 -3.36 -13.16 -7.34
CA GLN A 136 -4.31 -12.23 -6.76
C GLN A 136 -5.53 -12.98 -6.25
N ILE A 137 -6.21 -12.37 -5.27
CA ILE A 137 -7.52 -12.84 -4.82
C ILE A 137 -8.45 -12.89 -6.04
N PRO A 138 -9.14 -14.03 -6.29
CA PRO A 138 -10.10 -14.11 -7.37
C PRO A 138 -11.17 -13.03 -7.21
N CYS A 139 -11.23 -12.09 -8.16
CA CYS A 139 -12.14 -10.94 -8.13
C CYS A 139 -13.63 -11.34 -7.99
N CYS A 140 -14.02 -12.56 -8.40
CA CYS A 140 -15.42 -12.94 -8.54
C CYS A 140 -15.74 -14.40 -8.11
N ALA A 141 -14.80 -15.08 -7.44
CA ALA A 141 -15.05 -16.40 -6.86
C ALA A 141 -15.38 -16.27 -5.37
N ASP A 142 -15.79 -17.38 -4.75
CA ASP A 142 -15.89 -17.50 -3.30
C ASP A 142 -14.48 -17.29 -2.68
N ASP A 143 -14.23 -16.06 -2.25
CA ASP A 143 -12.96 -15.60 -1.67
C ASP A 143 -12.63 -16.30 -0.35
N SER A 144 -13.61 -16.95 0.28
CA SER A 144 -13.44 -17.71 1.52
C SER A 144 -12.41 -18.84 1.40
N ARG A 145 -12.14 -19.28 0.16
CA ARG A 145 -11.14 -20.30 -0.14
C ARG A 145 -9.75 -19.73 -0.42
N TYR A 146 -9.63 -18.47 -0.84
CA TYR A 146 -8.33 -17.85 -1.05
C TYR A 146 -7.69 -17.50 0.29
N VAL A 147 -6.38 -17.74 0.40
CA VAL A 147 -5.59 -17.40 1.57
C VAL A 147 -4.39 -16.64 1.07
N SER A 148 -4.31 -15.35 1.37
CA SER A 148 -3.11 -14.58 1.07
C SER A 148 -1.90 -15.22 1.76
N GLY A 149 -0.82 -15.38 1.02
CA GLY A 149 0.36 -16.12 1.44
C GLY A 149 0.21 -17.63 1.37
N PHE A 150 -0.71 -18.19 0.57
CA PHE A 150 -0.88 -19.65 0.46
C PHE A 150 0.43 -20.37 0.09
N LEU A 151 1.34 -19.72 -0.67
CA LEU A 151 2.67 -20.25 -0.99
C LEU A 151 3.54 -20.46 0.26
N LEU A 152 3.26 -19.75 1.36
CA LEU A 152 3.94 -19.93 2.64
C LEU A 152 3.41 -21.17 3.40
N LEU A 153 2.36 -21.82 2.91
CA LEU A 153 1.90 -23.12 3.42
C LEU A 153 2.64 -24.31 2.78
N GLU A 154 3.58 -24.04 1.89
CA GLU A 154 4.53 -25.00 1.33
C GLU A 154 5.81 -25.07 2.17
N ASP A 155 6.64 -26.09 1.93
CA ASP A 155 7.89 -26.32 2.67
C ASP A 155 9.08 -25.49 2.12
N GLU A 156 9.00 -25.01 0.88
CA GLU A 156 10.08 -24.27 0.20
C GLU A 156 9.54 -23.05 -0.54
N TYR A 157 10.38 -22.01 -0.68
CA TYR A 157 10.01 -20.82 -1.44
C TYR A 157 10.09 -21.10 -2.93
N LEU A 158 9.27 -20.40 -3.69
CA LEU A 158 9.52 -20.27 -5.12
C LEU A 158 10.89 -19.62 -5.35
N ARG A 159 11.69 -20.21 -6.23
CA ARG A 159 12.87 -19.55 -6.79
C ARG A 159 12.47 -18.26 -7.50
N GLU A 160 13.37 -17.28 -7.55
CA GLU A 160 13.07 -15.95 -8.08
C GLU A 160 12.61 -15.94 -9.54
N ASP A 161 13.20 -16.73 -10.44
CA ASP A 161 12.74 -16.84 -11.83
C ASP A 161 11.29 -17.33 -11.93
N VAL A 162 10.94 -18.29 -11.07
CA VAL A 162 9.59 -18.87 -11.01
C VAL A 162 8.61 -17.92 -10.33
N GLY A 163 9.02 -17.25 -9.25
CA GLY A 163 8.21 -16.30 -8.50
C GLY A 163 7.89 -15.04 -9.30
N TRP A 164 8.91 -14.45 -9.93
CA TRP A 164 8.75 -13.25 -10.76
C TRP A 164 8.07 -13.53 -12.09
N ARG A 165 8.22 -14.70 -12.70
CA ARG A 165 7.66 -14.98 -14.05
C ARG A 165 7.95 -13.87 -15.10
N LEU A 166 9.04 -13.13 -14.92
CA LEU A 166 9.50 -12.11 -15.84
C LEU A 166 10.69 -12.65 -16.64
N ARG A 167 10.99 -11.99 -17.76
CA ARG A 167 12.28 -12.19 -18.44
C ARG A 167 13.41 -11.86 -17.47
N SER A 168 14.52 -12.58 -17.55
CA SER A 168 15.62 -12.45 -16.58
C SER A 168 16.21 -11.05 -16.50
N ASP A 169 16.20 -10.27 -17.59
CA ASP A 169 16.64 -8.86 -17.64
C ASP A 169 15.62 -7.87 -17.04
N HIS A 170 14.41 -8.34 -16.71
CA HIS A 170 13.35 -7.55 -16.09
C HIS A 170 13.20 -7.86 -14.59
N VAL A 171 13.92 -8.87 -14.08
CA VAL A 171 13.84 -9.31 -12.68
C VAL A 171 14.78 -8.48 -11.80
N PRO A 172 14.29 -7.88 -10.70
CA PRO A 172 15.13 -7.24 -9.69
C PRO A 172 15.75 -8.32 -8.77
N TRP A 173 16.73 -9.06 -9.29
CA TRP A 173 17.32 -10.21 -8.60
C TRP A 173 17.85 -9.88 -7.20
N LEU A 174 17.57 -10.77 -6.23
CA LEU A 174 18.19 -10.80 -4.90
C LEU A 174 19.19 -11.96 -4.77
N ASP A 175 18.95 -13.07 -5.48
CA ASP A 175 19.85 -14.19 -5.71
C ASP A 175 20.76 -13.89 -6.91
N PHE A 176 21.92 -13.31 -6.60
CA PHE A 176 22.91 -12.92 -7.61
C PHE A 176 23.70 -14.11 -8.18
N ASP A 177 23.66 -15.27 -7.52
CA ASP A 177 24.28 -16.49 -8.06
C ASP A 177 23.40 -17.04 -9.20
N LEU A 178 22.07 -17.02 -9.04
CA LEU A 178 21.13 -17.32 -10.12
C LEU A 178 21.15 -16.29 -11.25
N ALA A 179 21.47 -15.04 -10.94
CA ALA A 179 21.53 -13.94 -11.90
C ALA A 179 22.92 -13.78 -12.57
N LEU A 180 23.82 -14.75 -12.42
CA LEU A 180 25.20 -14.62 -12.89
C LEU A 180 25.29 -14.28 -14.39
N GLY A 181 25.97 -13.18 -14.71
CA GLY A 181 26.09 -12.66 -16.07
C GLY A 181 24.88 -11.85 -16.57
N ILE A 182 23.82 -11.74 -15.76
CA ILE A 182 22.60 -10.97 -16.05
C ILE A 182 22.51 -9.74 -15.14
N ALA A 183 22.73 -9.92 -13.82
CA ALA A 183 22.70 -8.86 -12.84
C ALA A 183 23.89 -8.95 -11.89
N THR A 184 24.33 -7.78 -11.41
CA THR A 184 25.34 -7.67 -10.36
C THR A 184 24.72 -7.00 -9.13
N PRO A 185 25.17 -7.35 -7.91
CA PRO A 185 24.79 -6.64 -6.71
C PRO A 185 24.95 -5.12 -6.88
N PRO A 186 23.91 -4.32 -6.64
CA PRO A 186 24.07 -2.87 -6.70
C PRO A 186 24.93 -2.41 -5.52
N ASN A 187 25.63 -1.29 -5.68
CA ASN A 187 26.12 -0.53 -4.53
C ASN A 187 24.91 -0.02 -3.74
N ALA A 188 25.12 0.39 -2.49
CA ALA A 188 24.01 0.92 -1.70
C ALA A 188 23.36 2.14 -2.38
N PRO A 189 22.06 2.35 -2.16
CA PRO A 189 21.32 3.38 -2.89
C PRO A 189 21.90 4.77 -2.56
N PRO A 190 21.99 5.67 -3.56
CA PRO A 190 22.38 7.04 -3.27
C PRO A 190 21.33 7.68 -2.35
N PRO A 191 21.73 8.60 -1.45
CA PRO A 191 20.81 9.29 -0.53
C PRO A 191 19.82 10.25 -1.22
N GLN A 192 19.78 10.25 -2.56
CA GLN A 192 19.03 11.21 -3.37
C GLN A 192 17.58 10.79 -3.63
N GLU A 193 16.83 11.75 -4.17
CA GLU A 193 15.41 11.77 -4.52
C GLU A 193 14.78 10.41 -4.85
N HIS A 194 13.68 10.11 -4.14
CA HIS A 194 12.88 8.91 -4.35
C HIS A 194 12.06 9.04 -5.64
N SER A 195 12.31 8.17 -6.63
CA SER A 195 11.50 8.06 -7.84
C SER A 195 11.70 6.71 -8.54
N TRP A 196 10.70 6.28 -9.31
CA TRP A 196 10.80 5.05 -10.10
C TRP A 196 11.98 5.06 -11.09
N LYS A 197 12.15 6.12 -11.88
CA LYS A 197 13.30 6.24 -12.82
C LYS A 197 14.65 6.08 -12.14
N LYS A 198 14.86 6.71 -10.98
CA LYS A 198 16.14 6.62 -10.25
C LYS A 198 16.34 5.22 -9.67
N TYR A 199 15.29 4.62 -9.13
CA TYR A 199 15.34 3.25 -8.62
C TYR A 199 15.63 2.24 -9.74
N TYR A 200 14.94 2.34 -10.89
CA TYR A 200 15.16 1.46 -12.04
C TYR A 200 16.58 1.60 -12.58
N ALA A 201 17.09 2.83 -12.71
CA ALA A 201 18.48 3.08 -13.10
C ALA A 201 19.47 2.47 -12.10
N TRP A 202 19.23 2.62 -10.79
CA TRP A 202 20.07 2.05 -9.74
C TRP A 202 20.08 0.51 -9.77
N ARG A 203 18.93 -0.12 -10.05
CA ARG A 203 18.82 -1.58 -10.19
C ARG A 203 19.20 -2.12 -11.57
N ASN A 204 19.56 -1.25 -12.50
CA ASN A 204 19.81 -1.62 -13.90
C ASN A 204 18.61 -2.35 -14.54
N LEU A 205 17.40 -1.86 -14.29
CA LEU A 205 16.15 -2.40 -14.84
C LEU A 205 15.66 -1.55 -16.02
N PRO A 206 15.18 -2.18 -17.11
CA PRO A 206 14.51 -1.48 -18.20
C PRO A 206 13.14 -0.95 -17.73
N MET A 207 12.72 0.22 -18.23
CA MET A 207 11.40 0.79 -17.89
C MET A 207 10.24 -0.07 -18.43
N GLU A 208 10.52 -0.95 -19.39
CA GLU A 208 9.63 -1.98 -19.89
C GLU A 208 9.32 -3.07 -18.84
N SER A 209 10.12 -3.18 -17.77
CA SER A 209 9.84 -4.11 -16.67
C SER A 209 8.65 -3.64 -15.84
N VAL A 210 7.70 -4.55 -15.62
CA VAL A 210 6.54 -4.37 -14.74
C VAL A 210 6.85 -4.64 -13.26
N ALA A 211 8.11 -4.92 -12.90
CA ALA A 211 8.51 -5.25 -11.54
C ALA A 211 8.05 -4.22 -10.50
N MET A 212 7.89 -2.94 -10.90
CA MET A 212 7.34 -1.87 -10.05
C MET A 212 6.02 -2.28 -9.37
N LEU A 213 5.15 -3.04 -10.03
CA LEU A 213 3.84 -3.41 -9.49
C LEU A 213 3.94 -4.30 -8.24
N LEU A 214 5.02 -5.09 -8.09
CA LEU A 214 5.31 -5.83 -6.86
C LEU A 214 6.28 -5.05 -5.95
N LEU A 215 7.27 -4.35 -6.51
CA LEU A 215 8.25 -3.57 -5.76
C LEU A 215 7.65 -2.37 -5.02
N GLN A 216 6.50 -1.88 -5.45
CA GLN A 216 5.80 -0.80 -4.77
C GLN A 216 5.49 -1.13 -3.30
N TRP A 217 5.41 -2.41 -2.91
CA TRP A 217 5.28 -2.83 -1.51
C TRP A 217 6.53 -2.46 -0.68
N PRO A 218 7.72 -3.05 -0.90
CA PRO A 218 8.91 -2.70 -0.12
C PRO A 218 9.35 -1.25 -0.32
N LEU A 219 9.20 -0.66 -1.51
CA LEU A 219 9.64 0.71 -1.75
C LEU A 219 8.74 1.73 -1.02
N SER A 220 7.46 1.41 -0.82
CA SER A 220 6.60 2.21 0.05
C SER A 220 7.01 2.08 1.52
N VAL A 221 7.35 0.88 1.99
CA VAL A 221 7.94 0.69 3.34
C VAL A 221 9.20 1.53 3.51
N TYR A 222 10.12 1.49 2.54
CA TYR A 222 11.33 2.30 2.53
C TYR A 222 11.02 3.80 2.56
N ARG A 223 10.05 4.28 1.77
CA ARG A 223 9.60 5.68 1.79
C ARG A 223 9.07 6.08 3.16
N LEU A 224 8.25 5.25 3.80
CA LEU A 224 7.71 5.55 5.12
C LEU A 224 8.80 5.58 6.18
N LEU A 225 9.75 4.62 6.16
CA LEU A 225 10.91 4.65 7.05
C LEU A 225 11.76 5.91 6.84
N HIS A 226 11.92 6.36 5.60
CA HIS A 226 12.62 7.61 5.30
C HIS A 226 11.89 8.83 5.90
N LEU A 227 10.57 8.92 5.74
CA LEU A 227 9.76 9.99 6.33
C LEU A 227 9.81 10.00 7.87
N LEU A 228 10.04 8.84 8.49
CA LEU A 228 10.21 8.69 9.93
C LEU A 228 11.66 8.92 10.40
N GLY A 229 12.60 9.20 9.49
CA GLY A 229 14.03 9.38 9.82
C GLY A 229 14.78 8.09 10.10
N LEU A 230 14.26 6.94 9.64
CA LEU A 230 14.79 5.60 9.92
C LEU A 230 15.46 4.95 8.70
N ALA A 231 15.38 5.53 7.50
CA ALA A 231 16.02 4.92 6.31
C ALA A 231 17.52 5.25 6.16
N SER A 232 17.97 6.42 6.62
CA SER A 232 19.30 6.93 6.31
C SER A 232 20.35 6.51 7.34
N VAL A 233 21.28 5.64 6.96
CA VAL A 233 22.54 5.39 7.67
C VAL A 233 23.70 5.64 6.71
N PRO A 234 24.69 6.47 7.05
CA PRO A 234 25.87 6.65 6.21
C PRO A 234 26.59 5.32 5.95
N LEU A 235 26.97 5.06 4.71
CA LEU A 235 27.66 3.82 4.31
C LEU A 235 28.98 3.62 5.03
N ASP A 236 29.68 4.72 5.29
CA ASP A 236 30.99 4.75 5.96
C ASP A 236 30.88 4.53 7.47
N SER A 237 29.65 4.42 8.00
CA SER A 237 29.43 4.03 9.38
C SER A 237 29.77 2.55 9.56
N ASN A 238 30.73 2.26 10.43
CA ASN A 238 30.94 0.90 10.93
C ASN A 238 29.85 0.46 11.93
N GLU A 239 28.91 1.34 12.29
CA GLU A 239 27.84 1.02 13.21
C GLU A 239 26.72 0.30 12.49
N ARG A 240 26.58 -0.98 12.81
CA ARG A 240 25.44 -1.79 12.39
C ARG A 240 24.25 -1.48 13.30
N ARG A 241 23.12 -1.15 12.69
CA ARG A 241 21.87 -0.84 13.39
C ARG A 241 20.91 -2.03 13.36
N HIS A 242 20.14 -2.22 14.41
CA HIS A 242 18.98 -3.11 14.40
C HIS A 242 17.69 -2.28 14.45
N LEU A 243 16.70 -2.63 13.63
CA LEU A 243 15.36 -2.02 13.61
C LEU A 243 14.29 -3.10 13.73
N THR A 244 13.34 -2.91 14.62
CA THR A 244 12.11 -3.72 14.71
C THR A 244 10.93 -2.88 14.23
N VAL A 245 10.31 -3.28 13.12
CA VAL A 245 9.20 -2.56 12.49
C VAL A 245 7.97 -3.47 12.43
N HIS A 246 6.83 -2.96 12.88
CA HIS A 246 5.56 -3.68 12.75
C HIS A 246 4.80 -3.18 11.53
N LEU A 247 4.57 -4.06 10.56
CA LEU A 247 3.74 -3.78 9.39
C LEU A 247 2.32 -4.27 9.64
N LEU A 248 1.37 -3.34 9.61
CA LEU A 248 -0.01 -3.53 10.03
C LEU A 248 -0.96 -3.62 8.84
N GLY A 249 -2.06 -4.35 9.02
CA GLY A 249 -3.10 -4.51 7.99
C GLY A 249 -2.71 -5.45 6.85
N VAL A 250 -1.72 -6.33 7.08
CA VAL A 250 -1.14 -7.20 6.06
C VAL A 250 -2.15 -8.25 5.58
N GLU A 251 -2.33 -8.30 4.27
CA GLU A 251 -3.14 -9.28 3.56
C GLU A 251 -2.41 -9.77 2.31
N LYS A 252 -2.63 -9.12 1.16
CA LYS A 252 -2.07 -9.53 -0.15
C LYS A 252 -0.56 -9.42 -0.25
N GLU A 253 0.08 -8.64 0.62
CA GLU A 253 1.54 -8.52 0.68
C GLU A 253 2.20 -9.88 0.95
N LEU A 254 1.48 -10.81 1.61
CA LEU A 254 1.94 -12.17 1.89
C LEU A 254 2.18 -12.99 0.61
N ASP A 255 1.48 -12.70 -0.49
CA ASP A 255 1.61 -13.44 -1.76
C ASP A 255 2.95 -13.15 -2.46
N ALA A 256 3.58 -12.02 -2.13
CA ALA A 256 4.84 -11.56 -2.71
C ALA A 256 5.92 -11.34 -1.64
N LEU A 257 5.87 -12.10 -0.53
CA LEU A 257 6.73 -11.86 0.64
C LEU A 257 8.24 -11.80 0.32
N PRO A 258 8.81 -12.66 -0.54
CA PRO A 258 10.24 -12.59 -0.87
C PRO A 258 10.67 -11.27 -1.52
N VAL A 259 9.75 -10.52 -2.15
CA VAL A 259 10.04 -9.20 -2.75
C VAL A 259 10.48 -8.19 -1.68
N PHE A 260 10.09 -8.38 -0.41
CA PHE A 260 10.55 -7.54 0.70
C PHE A 260 12.05 -7.68 1.01
N GLY A 261 12.72 -8.70 0.47
CA GLY A 261 14.19 -8.82 0.50
C GLY A 261 14.91 -7.58 -0.04
N GLU A 262 14.26 -6.83 -0.95
CA GLU A 262 14.77 -5.56 -1.50
C GLU A 262 15.08 -4.52 -0.41
N LEU A 263 14.38 -4.54 0.73
CA LEU A 263 14.65 -3.64 1.86
C LEU A 263 16.07 -3.81 2.42
N ALA A 264 16.66 -5.00 2.35
CA ALA A 264 18.03 -5.24 2.80
C ALA A 264 19.09 -4.56 1.90
N LEU A 265 18.77 -4.36 0.62
CA LEU A 265 19.59 -3.57 -0.31
C LEU A 265 19.39 -2.07 -0.08
N LEU A 266 18.15 -1.66 0.23
CA LEU A 266 17.78 -0.26 0.44
C LEU A 266 18.23 0.31 1.79
N LEU A 267 18.45 -0.55 2.78
CA LEU A 267 18.85 -0.19 4.15
C LEU A 267 20.25 -0.76 4.46
N PRO A 268 21.33 -0.13 3.95
CA PRO A 268 22.69 -0.57 4.24
C PRO A 268 22.96 -0.54 5.75
N ASN A 269 23.88 -1.41 6.20
CA ASN A 269 24.30 -1.51 7.59
C ASN A 269 23.15 -1.69 8.61
N THR A 270 21.99 -2.18 8.17
CA THR A 270 20.79 -2.35 9.00
C THR A 270 20.34 -3.81 9.03
N ASP A 271 20.08 -4.33 10.23
CA ASP A 271 19.34 -5.55 10.48
C ASP A 271 17.88 -5.17 10.75
N LEU A 272 16.97 -5.55 9.84
CA LEU A 272 15.55 -5.23 9.93
C LEU A 272 14.74 -6.48 10.32
N ASP A 273 14.08 -6.42 11.46
CA ASP A 273 13.03 -7.35 11.84
C ASP A 273 11.67 -6.75 11.49
N LEU A 274 11.00 -7.32 10.49
CA LEU A 274 9.69 -6.90 10.02
C LEU A 274 8.62 -7.87 10.56
N VAL A 275 7.81 -7.41 11.51
CA VAL A 275 6.75 -8.22 12.13
C VAL A 275 5.40 -7.87 11.51
N LEU A 276 4.74 -8.85 10.92
CA LEU A 276 3.50 -8.66 10.17
C LEU A 276 2.28 -8.89 11.04
N PHE A 277 1.33 -7.95 11.00
CA PHE A 277 0.01 -8.03 11.65
C PHE A 277 -1.08 -7.82 10.61
N GLY A 278 -2.17 -8.58 10.72
CA GLY A 278 -3.36 -8.35 9.89
C GLY A 278 -4.27 -9.56 9.73
N PRO A 279 -5.41 -9.38 9.04
CA PRO A 279 -6.36 -10.45 8.75
C PRO A 279 -5.73 -11.61 7.96
N GLY A 280 -4.89 -11.30 6.96
CA GLY A 280 -4.20 -12.30 6.16
C GLY A 280 -3.24 -13.13 7.00
N VAL A 281 -2.46 -12.47 7.87
CA VAL A 281 -1.53 -13.12 8.80
C VAL A 281 -2.26 -14.10 9.72
N SER A 282 -3.38 -13.68 10.32
CA SER A 282 -4.13 -14.53 11.24
C SER A 282 -4.75 -15.75 10.53
N LYS A 283 -5.33 -15.56 9.35
CA LYS A 283 -5.87 -16.66 8.53
C LYS A 283 -4.76 -17.65 8.13
N LEU A 284 -3.60 -17.15 7.72
CA LEU A 284 -2.46 -17.98 7.31
C LEU A 284 -1.90 -18.78 8.49
N THR A 285 -1.64 -18.14 9.62
CA THR A 285 -1.11 -18.78 10.84
C THR A 285 -2.06 -19.85 11.36
N ALA A 286 -3.38 -19.62 11.32
CA ALA A 286 -4.37 -20.64 11.69
C ALA A 286 -4.28 -21.88 10.79
N LYS A 287 -4.05 -21.72 9.49
CA LYS A 287 -3.85 -22.85 8.57
C LYS A 287 -2.51 -23.55 8.75
N ALA A 288 -1.45 -22.79 9.07
CA ALA A 288 -0.12 -23.31 9.33
C ALA A 288 -0.06 -24.26 10.53
N GLN A 289 -0.95 -24.10 11.53
CA GLN A 289 -1.05 -25.01 12.68
C GLN A 289 -1.23 -26.49 12.28
N ALA A 290 -1.90 -26.76 11.16
CA ALA A 290 -2.08 -28.11 10.63
C ALA A 290 -0.89 -28.62 9.78
N ARG A 291 0.14 -27.78 9.56
CA ARG A 291 1.29 -28.02 8.68
C ARG A 291 2.60 -27.57 9.35
N PRO A 292 3.17 -28.36 10.27
CA PRO A 292 4.32 -27.92 11.08
C PRO A 292 5.62 -27.70 10.29
N SER A 293 5.77 -28.29 9.10
CA SER A 293 6.96 -28.15 8.24
C SER A 293 6.94 -26.90 7.34
N CYS A 294 5.76 -26.31 7.14
CA CYS A 294 5.61 -25.24 6.16
C CYS A 294 6.35 -23.96 6.60
N ILE A 295 6.63 -23.09 5.63
CA ILE A 295 7.29 -21.81 5.86
C ILE A 295 6.58 -20.98 6.93
N ALA A 296 5.25 -20.88 6.87
CA ALA A 296 4.43 -20.09 7.79
C ALA A 296 4.49 -20.57 9.26
N SER A 297 4.95 -21.81 9.51
CA SER A 297 5.15 -22.36 10.85
C SER A 297 6.50 -21.99 11.46
N ARG A 298 7.43 -21.45 10.67
CA ARG A 298 8.78 -21.06 11.11
C ARG A 298 8.74 -19.78 11.96
N PRO A 299 9.72 -19.57 12.86
CA PRO A 299 9.84 -18.31 13.60
C PRO A 299 10.02 -17.10 12.65
N PHE A 300 10.87 -17.27 11.63
CA PHE A 300 11.01 -16.31 10.53
C PHE A 300 10.54 -16.96 9.23
N VAL A 301 9.53 -16.37 8.63
CA VAL A 301 8.87 -16.85 7.39
C VAL A 301 9.54 -16.31 6.13
N TYR A 302 10.59 -15.50 6.28
CA TYR A 302 11.52 -15.12 5.23
C TYR A 302 12.77 -14.51 5.86
N THR A 303 13.94 -14.73 5.26
CA THR A 303 15.19 -14.09 5.67
C THR A 303 16.05 -13.88 4.45
N TYR A 304 16.63 -12.68 4.34
CA TYR A 304 17.57 -12.35 3.29
C TYR A 304 18.71 -11.48 3.84
N LYS A 305 19.91 -11.68 3.29
CA LYS A 305 21.10 -10.90 3.59
C LYS A 305 21.68 -10.35 2.31
N ALA A 306 21.73 -9.03 2.23
CA ALA A 306 22.31 -8.33 1.11
C ALA A 306 23.83 -8.61 1.01
N PRO A 307 24.41 -8.53 -0.20
CA PRO A 307 25.86 -8.56 -0.39
C PRO A 307 26.57 -7.43 0.35
N LYS A 308 27.84 -7.64 0.73
CA LYS A 308 28.64 -6.63 1.45
C LYS A 308 28.79 -5.32 0.68
N VAL A 309 28.84 -5.38 -0.65
CA VAL A 309 28.95 -4.19 -1.52
C VAL A 309 27.71 -3.28 -1.43
N ALA A 310 26.56 -3.82 -1.02
CA ALA A 310 25.34 -3.07 -0.74
C ALA A 310 25.22 -2.65 0.74
N GLY A 311 26.28 -2.79 1.55
CA GLY A 311 26.24 -2.54 3.00
C GLY A 311 25.77 -3.73 3.84
N GLY A 312 25.52 -4.89 3.24
CA GLY A 312 25.27 -6.14 3.97
C GLY A 312 24.08 -6.09 4.92
N GLY A 313 23.04 -5.32 4.60
CA GLY A 313 21.78 -5.27 5.36
C GLY A 313 21.14 -6.65 5.45
N THR A 314 20.32 -6.87 6.47
CA THR A 314 19.51 -8.08 6.59
C THR A 314 18.05 -7.74 6.80
N ILE A 315 17.17 -8.60 6.33
CA ILE A 315 15.77 -8.59 6.71
C ILE A 315 15.36 -9.97 7.21
N ARG A 316 14.62 -9.99 8.32
CA ARG A 316 13.91 -11.16 8.81
C ARG A 316 12.44 -10.80 8.95
N ILE A 317 11.56 -11.68 8.49
CA ILE A 317 10.12 -11.45 8.51
C ILE A 317 9.44 -12.45 9.43
N GLU A 318 8.63 -11.96 10.36
CA GLU A 318 7.86 -12.75 11.32
C GLU A 318 6.35 -12.56 11.10
N LEU A 319 5.56 -13.62 11.29
CA LEU A 319 4.11 -13.56 11.38
C LEU A 319 3.69 -13.41 12.85
N SER A 320 3.07 -12.29 13.19
CA SER A 320 2.64 -12.03 14.56
C SER A 320 1.61 -13.06 15.05
N ARG A 321 1.79 -13.52 16.29
CA ARG A 321 0.85 -14.39 17.01
C ARG A 321 -0.02 -13.64 18.02
N ALA A 322 0.15 -12.32 18.13
CA ALA A 322 -0.53 -11.50 19.13
C ALA A 322 -1.99 -11.17 18.77
N GLY A 323 -2.47 -11.56 17.59
CA GLY A 323 -3.86 -11.38 17.15
C GLY A 323 -3.96 -10.71 15.78
N ILE A 324 -5.20 -10.49 15.33
CA ILE A 324 -5.51 -9.87 14.03
C ILE A 324 -5.04 -8.41 13.99
N PHE A 325 -5.32 -7.67 15.07
CA PHE A 325 -5.08 -6.24 15.16
C PHE A 325 -3.91 -5.93 16.08
N TYR A 326 -3.20 -4.84 15.79
CA TYR A 326 -2.21 -4.30 16.71
C TYR A 326 -2.91 -3.65 17.89
N ASP A 327 -2.79 -4.26 19.06
CA ASP A 327 -3.40 -3.78 20.29
C ASP A 327 -2.37 -3.73 21.42
N SER A 328 -1.50 -2.73 21.40
CA SER A 328 -0.52 -2.58 22.49
C SER A 328 -1.13 -2.13 23.82
N LEU A 329 -2.43 -1.83 23.87
CA LEU A 329 -3.09 -1.33 25.07
C LEU A 329 -3.64 -2.46 25.93
N ASN A 330 -4.19 -3.49 25.28
CA ASN A 330 -4.70 -4.67 25.96
C ASN A 330 -3.66 -5.80 26.08
N PHE A 331 -2.52 -5.69 25.38
CA PHE A 331 -1.42 -6.65 25.45
C PHE A 331 -0.18 -6.02 26.12
N PRO A 332 0.01 -6.22 27.45
CA PRO A 332 1.14 -5.65 28.19
C PRO A 332 2.52 -5.98 27.61
N ALA A 333 2.66 -7.12 26.91
CA ALA A 333 3.90 -7.49 26.22
C ALA A 333 4.28 -6.50 25.11
N LEU A 334 3.33 -6.16 24.23
CA LEU A 334 3.52 -5.18 23.15
C LEU A 334 3.77 -3.75 23.68
N ARG A 335 3.33 -3.46 24.90
CA ARG A 335 3.63 -2.18 25.56
C ARG A 335 5.06 -2.10 26.10
N ARG A 336 5.63 -3.24 26.50
CA ARG A 336 7.01 -3.35 27.02
C ARG A 336 8.05 -3.34 25.90
N GLU A 337 7.78 -4.09 24.84
CA GLU A 337 8.63 -4.20 23.66
C GLU A 337 8.08 -3.31 22.54
N LYS A 338 8.44 -2.02 22.61
CA LYS A 338 8.01 -1.05 21.59
C LYS A 338 8.81 -1.25 20.31
N PRO A 339 8.17 -1.37 19.14
CA PRO A 339 8.89 -1.34 17.87
C PRO A 339 9.46 0.07 17.63
N ASP A 340 10.46 0.15 16.75
CA ASP A 340 11.03 1.40 16.28
C ASP A 340 10.04 2.18 15.39
N ALA A 341 9.16 1.47 14.69
CA ALA A 341 8.07 2.08 13.93
C ALA A 341 6.88 1.13 13.73
N LEU A 342 5.70 1.73 13.60
CA LEU A 342 4.51 1.11 13.02
C LEU A 342 4.40 1.60 11.58
N LEU A 343 4.06 0.70 10.66
CA LEU A 343 3.79 1.02 9.26
C LEU A 343 2.48 0.37 8.81
N ALA A 344 1.79 0.97 7.84
CA ALA A 344 0.67 0.32 7.16
C ALA A 344 0.68 0.70 5.68
N LEU A 345 0.26 -0.23 4.81
CA LEU A 345 0.19 0.01 3.37
C LEU A 345 -1.25 -0.08 2.89
N ASN A 346 -1.67 0.84 2.01
CA ASN A 346 -3.07 0.96 1.58
C ASN A 346 -4.04 0.81 2.76
N ALA A 347 -3.82 1.59 3.83
CA ALA A 347 -4.47 1.34 5.10
C ALA A 347 -6.00 1.45 5.03
N PHE A 348 -6.53 2.19 4.05
CA PHE A 348 -7.92 2.66 4.04
C PHE A 348 -8.26 3.23 5.41
N PHE A 349 -7.34 4.07 5.90
CA PHE A 349 -7.32 4.58 7.27
C PHE A 349 -8.67 5.15 7.75
N PRO A 350 -9.45 5.84 6.89
CA PRO A 350 -10.76 6.38 7.25
C PRO A 350 -11.86 5.34 7.49
N THR A 351 -11.85 4.25 6.74
CA THR A 351 -12.98 3.31 6.70
C THR A 351 -12.91 2.24 7.78
N ASN A 352 -11.74 2.11 8.43
CA ASN A 352 -11.46 1.01 9.34
C ASN A 352 -11.33 1.47 10.79
N SER A 353 -12.23 1.01 11.65
CA SER A 353 -12.30 1.42 13.05
C SER A 353 -11.13 0.92 13.88
N GLU A 354 -10.45 -0.16 13.47
CA GLU A 354 -9.25 -0.68 14.12
C GLU A 354 -8.09 0.31 14.14
N TRP A 355 -8.01 1.22 13.17
CA TRP A 355 -6.96 2.22 13.12
C TRP A 355 -7.04 3.22 14.26
N ARG A 356 -8.21 3.35 14.91
CA ARG A 356 -8.38 4.18 16.11
C ARG A 356 -7.46 3.73 17.24
N ALA A 357 -7.43 2.42 17.52
CA ALA A 357 -6.59 1.84 18.56
C ALA A 357 -5.11 2.02 18.24
N VAL A 358 -4.72 1.82 16.98
CA VAL A 358 -3.34 1.98 16.52
C VAL A 358 -2.88 3.43 16.62
N ALA A 359 -3.69 4.38 16.14
CA ALA A 359 -3.38 5.81 16.21
C ALA A 359 -3.29 6.29 17.66
N PHE A 360 -4.22 5.86 18.52
CA PHE A 360 -4.17 6.14 19.95
C PHE A 360 -2.91 5.57 20.60
N ALA A 361 -2.61 4.28 20.38
CA ALA A 361 -1.43 3.61 20.92
C ALA A 361 -0.14 4.29 20.47
N SER A 362 0.00 4.57 19.18
CA SER A 362 1.13 5.26 18.60
C SER A 362 1.37 6.62 19.27
N ARG A 363 0.33 7.45 19.40
CA ARG A 363 0.42 8.76 20.06
C ARG A 363 0.74 8.64 21.53
N ALA A 364 -0.02 7.81 22.26
CA ALA A 364 0.16 7.61 23.69
C ALA A 364 1.59 7.13 23.98
N LEU A 365 2.06 6.08 23.31
CA LEU A 365 3.36 5.46 23.56
C LEU A 365 4.54 6.18 22.90
N GLY A 366 4.28 7.14 22.00
CA GLY A 366 5.30 7.87 21.25
C GLY A 366 6.02 7.01 20.22
N ILE A 367 5.32 6.04 19.63
CA ILE A 367 5.86 5.13 18.61
C ILE A 367 5.67 5.79 17.24
N PRO A 368 6.75 5.99 16.45
CA PRO A 368 6.66 6.53 15.10
C PRO A 368 5.67 5.71 14.25
N PHE A 369 4.77 6.39 13.55
CA PHE A 369 3.75 5.73 12.74
C PHE A 369 3.53 6.50 11.45
N ALA A 370 3.69 5.81 10.33
CA ALA A 370 3.35 6.32 9.01
C ALA A 370 2.65 5.24 8.18
N LEU A 371 1.86 5.65 7.21
CA LEU A 371 1.11 4.73 6.35
C LEU A 371 1.01 5.25 4.92
N THR A 372 0.59 4.39 4.01
CA THR A 372 0.09 4.80 2.70
C THR A 372 -1.41 4.56 2.56
N ASP A 373 -2.04 5.34 1.68
CA ASP A 373 -3.44 5.18 1.31
C ASP A 373 -3.65 5.51 -0.18
N ILE A 374 -4.82 5.19 -0.69
CA ILE A 374 -5.15 5.32 -2.12
C ILE A 374 -5.59 6.73 -2.52
N CYS A 375 -6.12 7.51 -1.58
CA CYS A 375 -6.79 8.78 -1.88
C CYS A 375 -6.42 9.88 -0.86
N GLU A 376 -5.94 11.02 -1.36
CA GLU A 376 -5.57 12.16 -0.51
C GLU A 376 -6.77 12.78 0.19
N THR A 377 -7.91 12.89 -0.51
CA THR A 377 -9.11 13.54 0.01
C THR A 377 -9.58 12.86 1.29
N THR A 378 -9.67 11.52 1.27
CA THR A 378 -10.15 10.72 2.40
C THR A 378 -9.14 10.75 3.55
N LEU A 379 -7.84 10.75 3.26
CA LEU A 379 -6.83 10.94 4.30
C LEU A 379 -6.99 12.29 5.00
N ARG A 380 -7.19 13.38 4.26
CA ARG A 380 -7.28 14.75 4.81
C ARG A 380 -8.48 14.94 5.74
N SER A 381 -9.67 14.49 5.33
CA SER A 381 -10.88 14.62 6.14
C SER A 381 -10.76 13.86 7.46
N ASP A 382 -10.29 12.62 7.40
CA ASP A 382 -10.51 11.68 8.50
C ASP A 382 -9.37 11.62 9.49
N VAL A 383 -8.12 11.87 9.08
CA VAL A 383 -7.01 11.93 10.04
C VAL A 383 -7.22 13.07 11.03
N ARG A 384 -7.67 14.23 10.56
CA ARG A 384 -7.95 15.38 11.43
C ARG A 384 -9.05 15.04 12.42
N LEU A 385 -10.13 14.43 11.94
CA LEU A 385 -11.27 14.04 12.78
C LEU A 385 -10.85 13.04 13.84
N LEU A 386 -10.09 12.01 13.46
CA LEU A 386 -9.60 10.99 14.36
C LEU A 386 -8.70 11.59 15.45
N LEU A 387 -7.68 12.36 15.06
CA LEU A 387 -6.70 12.94 15.99
C LEU A 387 -7.36 13.91 16.98
N THR A 388 -8.34 14.71 16.54
CA THR A 388 -9.13 15.61 17.41
C THR A 388 -9.96 14.83 18.43
N ARG A 389 -10.44 13.63 18.06
CA ARG A 389 -11.29 12.82 18.92
C ARG A 389 -10.53 11.89 19.85
N LEU A 390 -9.22 11.71 19.70
CA LEU A 390 -8.45 10.77 20.54
C LEU A 390 -8.66 10.95 22.06
N PRO A 391 -8.71 12.17 22.64
CA PRO A 391 -8.98 12.33 24.07
C PRO A 391 -10.38 11.83 24.49
N ILE A 392 -11.38 12.01 23.63
CA ILE A 392 -12.74 11.52 23.89
C ILE A 392 -12.78 10.00 23.71
N LEU A 393 -12.16 9.47 22.64
CA LEU A 393 -12.06 8.04 22.39
C LEU A 393 -11.35 7.31 23.53
N GLN A 394 -10.34 7.93 24.17
CA GLN A 394 -9.74 7.40 25.39
C GLN A 394 -10.77 7.10 26.47
N ILE A 395 -11.69 8.04 26.73
CA ILE A 395 -12.68 7.92 27.80
C ILE A 395 -13.75 6.89 27.43
N VAL A 396 -14.16 6.85 26.15
CA VAL A 396 -15.29 6.06 25.69
C VAL A 396 -14.90 4.63 25.32
N GLU A 397 -13.81 4.46 24.56
CA GLU A 397 -13.37 3.16 24.03
C GLU A 397 -12.34 2.48 24.94
N TRP A 398 -11.52 3.25 25.68
CA TRP A 398 -10.44 2.70 26.53
C TRP A 398 -10.43 3.23 27.99
N PRO A 399 -11.57 3.23 28.72
CA PRO A 399 -11.67 3.83 30.06
C PRO A 399 -10.74 3.19 31.10
N MET A 400 -10.31 1.94 30.88
CA MET A 400 -9.43 1.20 31.80
C MET A 400 -7.93 1.40 31.50
N VAL A 401 -7.58 2.05 30.39
CA VAL A 401 -6.18 2.29 30.03
C VAL A 401 -5.62 3.47 30.83
N ILE A 402 -4.75 3.15 31.79
CA ILE A 402 -4.07 4.16 32.60
C ILE A 402 -2.85 4.68 31.82
N LEU A 403 -2.87 5.98 31.51
CA LEU A 403 -1.73 6.67 30.90
C LEU A 403 -0.93 7.43 31.95
N THR A 404 0.39 7.41 31.80
CA THR A 404 1.28 8.32 32.50
C THR A 404 1.04 9.76 32.01
N GLU A 405 1.41 10.76 32.81
CA GLU A 405 1.24 12.16 32.44
C GLU A 405 1.88 12.54 31.07
N PRO A 406 3.09 12.06 30.71
CA PRO A 406 3.65 12.30 29.38
C PRO A 406 2.85 11.65 28.24
N GLU A 407 2.29 10.46 28.44
CA GLU A 407 1.45 9.76 27.46
C GLU A 407 0.13 10.52 27.26
N GLN A 408 -0.50 10.96 28.36
CA GLN A 408 -1.71 11.77 28.34
C GLN A 408 -1.50 13.06 27.54
N ARG A 409 -0.38 13.75 27.78
CA ARG A 409 -0.02 14.99 27.06
C ARG A 409 0.16 14.77 25.56
N ARG A 410 0.69 13.62 25.12
CA ARG A 410 0.83 13.32 23.68
C ARG A 410 -0.52 13.12 23.02
N VAL A 411 -1.44 12.39 23.67
CA VAL A 411 -2.82 12.20 23.17
C VAL A 411 -3.55 13.54 23.04
N HIS A 412 -3.44 14.42 24.04
CA HIS A 412 -4.14 15.71 24.07
C HIS A 412 -3.57 16.74 23.09
N ARG A 413 -2.40 16.51 22.50
CA ARG A 413 -1.76 17.40 21.52
C ARG A 413 -1.78 16.81 20.11
N ALA A 414 -2.46 15.70 19.91
CA ALA A 414 -2.43 14.95 18.66
C ALA A 414 -3.09 15.70 17.48
N ASP A 415 -3.97 16.67 17.74
CA ASP A 415 -4.75 17.41 16.75
C ASP A 415 -4.09 18.70 16.22
N ARG A 416 -2.93 19.07 16.76
CA ARG A 416 -2.20 20.27 16.33
C ARG A 416 -1.84 20.15 14.84
N VAL A 417 -1.95 21.24 14.09
CA VAL A 417 -1.75 21.27 12.61
C VAL A 417 -0.37 20.73 12.19
N GLU A 418 0.65 20.85 13.06
CA GLU A 418 2.01 20.35 12.85
C GLU A 418 2.17 18.84 13.11
N SER A 419 1.09 18.14 13.50
CA SER A 419 1.19 16.80 14.07
C SER A 419 1.17 15.67 13.03
N TYR A 420 0.81 15.95 11.77
CA TYR A 420 0.79 14.99 10.68
C TYR A 420 1.14 15.64 9.33
N ALA A 421 1.64 14.84 8.39
CA ALA A 421 2.02 15.28 7.05
C ALA A 421 1.46 14.32 6.00
N ILE A 422 0.84 14.87 4.95
CA ILE A 422 0.33 14.12 3.79
C ILE A 422 1.10 14.56 2.56
N ASP A 423 1.58 13.60 1.78
CA ASP A 423 2.32 13.83 0.55
C ASP A 423 2.04 12.71 -0.47
N MET A 424 2.34 12.94 -1.74
CA MET A 424 2.27 11.89 -2.76
C MET A 424 3.42 10.90 -2.56
N ASN A 425 3.14 9.60 -2.66
CA ASN A 425 4.18 8.59 -2.61
C ASN A 425 4.86 8.46 -3.98
N PRO A 426 6.17 8.74 -4.10
CA PRO A 426 6.86 8.60 -5.38
C PRO A 426 6.99 7.15 -5.86
N PHE A 427 6.77 6.17 -4.97
CA PHE A 427 6.77 4.74 -5.27
C PHE A 427 5.35 4.13 -5.30
N MET A 428 4.33 4.96 -5.52
CA MET A 428 2.97 4.48 -5.80
C MET A 428 2.91 3.64 -7.07
N THR A 429 1.81 2.90 -7.25
CA THR A 429 1.51 2.24 -8.53
C THR A 429 1.12 3.24 -9.62
N ILE A 430 0.82 2.71 -10.80
CA ILE A 430 0.29 3.49 -11.92
C ILE A 430 -1.03 4.17 -11.51
N GLY A 431 -1.14 5.46 -11.81
CA GLY A 431 -2.33 6.24 -11.56
C GLY A 431 -2.36 7.55 -12.36
N PRO A 432 -3.47 8.32 -12.30
CA PRO A 432 -4.68 7.99 -11.54
C PRO A 432 -5.42 6.78 -12.13
N MET A 433 -5.95 5.90 -11.29
CA MET A 433 -6.70 4.72 -11.73
C MET A 433 -8.18 5.08 -12.02
N PRO A 434 -8.87 4.31 -12.88
CA PRO A 434 -10.31 4.45 -13.09
C PRO A 434 -11.09 4.32 -11.79
N GLN A 435 -12.16 5.11 -11.67
CA GLN A 435 -13.07 5.06 -10.52
C GLN A 435 -14.49 5.41 -10.97
N ALA A 436 -15.48 4.69 -10.44
CA ALA A 436 -16.89 4.99 -10.69
C ALA A 436 -17.34 6.24 -9.93
N THR A 437 -16.89 6.39 -8.67
CA THR A 437 -17.14 7.58 -7.84
C THR A 437 -15.89 8.46 -7.84
N ARG A 438 -15.97 9.65 -8.43
CA ARG A 438 -14.84 10.59 -8.43
C ARG A 438 -14.68 11.26 -7.07
N ILE A 439 -13.64 10.88 -6.32
CA ILE A 439 -13.23 11.48 -5.04
C ILE A 439 -11.83 12.10 -5.07
N GLY A 440 -11.25 12.22 -6.26
CA GLY A 440 -9.89 12.70 -6.50
C GLY A 440 -9.06 11.63 -7.24
N PRO A 441 -7.84 11.94 -7.69
CA PRO A 441 -6.98 10.94 -8.32
C PRO A 441 -6.56 9.88 -7.29
N ILE A 442 -6.64 8.60 -7.68
CA ILE A 442 -6.30 7.47 -6.80
C ILE A 442 -5.22 6.58 -7.42
N SER A 443 -4.41 5.94 -6.57
CA SER A 443 -3.41 4.93 -6.96
C SER A 443 -3.15 4.01 -5.76
N TYR A 444 -2.80 2.73 -5.96
CA TYR A 444 -2.31 1.93 -4.84
C TYR A 444 -1.02 2.52 -4.29
N ASN A 445 -0.95 2.60 -2.96
CA ASN A 445 0.06 3.30 -2.21
C ASN A 445 0.24 4.75 -2.70
N GLY A 446 -0.82 5.41 -3.17
CA GLY A 446 -0.78 6.72 -3.85
C GLY A 446 -0.25 7.87 -2.98
N PHE A 447 -0.60 7.86 -1.69
CA PHE A 447 -0.28 8.94 -0.77
C PHE A 447 0.33 8.39 0.50
N THR A 448 1.25 9.14 1.12
CA THR A 448 1.81 8.86 2.44
C THR A 448 1.16 9.75 3.48
N LEU A 449 0.96 9.22 4.70
CA LEU A 449 0.56 9.96 5.89
C LEU A 449 1.50 9.63 7.05
N VAL A 450 2.14 10.64 7.64
CA VAL A 450 2.84 10.50 8.93
C VAL A 450 1.84 10.80 10.04
N VAL A 451 1.40 9.76 10.77
CA VAL A 451 0.45 9.89 11.89
C VAL A 451 1.19 10.31 13.16
N THR A 452 2.32 9.69 13.48
CA THR A 452 3.16 10.07 14.62
C THR A 452 4.59 10.23 14.10
N PRO A 453 5.15 11.45 14.11
CA PRO A 453 6.51 11.68 13.65
C PRO A 453 7.54 10.86 14.43
N GLY A 454 8.63 10.50 13.76
CA GLY A 454 9.85 10.03 14.42
C GLY A 454 10.47 11.10 15.32
N ARG A 455 11.46 10.73 16.14
CA ARG A 455 12.35 11.75 16.72
C ARG A 455 13.01 12.46 15.54
N ALA A 456 12.78 13.76 15.40
CA ALA A 456 13.45 14.55 14.39
C ALA A 456 14.95 14.25 14.46
N VAL A 457 15.56 13.92 13.32
CA VAL A 457 17.00 14.15 13.16
C VAL A 457 17.11 15.65 13.37
N ALA A 458 17.63 16.06 14.54
CA ALA A 458 17.99 17.45 14.76
C ALA A 458 18.85 17.85 13.54
N GLY A 459 18.40 18.90 12.85
CA GLY A 459 18.87 19.25 11.51
C GLY A 459 20.37 19.49 11.39
#